data_AF-A0A2T5NDQ3-F1
#
_entry.id   AF-A0A2T5NDQ3-F1
#
_cell.length_a   1.000
_cell.length_b   1.000
_cell.length_c   1.000
_cell.angle_alpha   90.00
_cell.angle_beta   90.00
_cell.angle_gamma   90.00
#
_symmetry.space_group_name_H-M   'P 1'
#
loop_
_entity.id
_entity.type
_entity.pdbx_description
1 polymer ?
#
loop_
_entity_poly.entity_id
_entity_poly.type
_entity_poly.pdbx_seq_one_letter_code
_entity_poly.pdbx_strand_id
1 'polypeptide(L)'
;MKTSRFWALNARRLLWLCGLLALSACAHQGQPVAVPAAPIIRCPDANQILLLLSQTREIQALSLAGRESCGSARLLTLLQQAQTAESRADVQKLQAQLESLLAKTDNLDPASQGLARLPLQQLQERRKLAEALERQQAQNRDLQKRYDDLNGKLNALREVERELQLKPSKTKGGQP
;
A
#
# COMPACT_ATOMS: atom_id res chain seq x y z
N MET A 1 56.50 77.85 -28.29
CA MET A 1 55.40 77.90 -27.29
C MET A 1 54.09 77.43 -27.93
N LYS A 2 53.64 76.18 -27.72
CA LYS A 2 52.25 75.69 -27.95
C LYS A 2 52.16 74.15 -27.78
N THR A 3 52.31 73.63 -26.56
CA THR A 3 52.14 72.18 -26.27
C THR A 3 51.42 71.89 -24.96
N SER A 4 50.61 72.83 -24.45
CA SER A 4 49.91 72.64 -23.15
C SER A 4 48.39 72.37 -23.28
N ARG A 5 47.77 72.61 -24.44
CA ARG A 5 46.31 72.52 -24.60
C ARG A 5 45.76 71.13 -24.99
N PHE A 6 46.61 70.20 -25.44
CA PHE A 6 46.17 68.87 -25.89
C PHE A 6 45.96 67.86 -24.75
N TRP A 7 46.69 68.00 -23.63
CA TRP A 7 46.57 67.09 -22.49
C TRP A 7 45.29 67.27 -21.68
N ALA A 8 44.76 68.50 -21.60
CA ALA A 8 43.57 68.81 -20.81
C ALA A 8 42.25 68.28 -21.42
N LEU A 9 42.16 68.18 -22.75
CA LEU A 9 40.97 67.63 -23.42
C LEU A 9 40.89 66.10 -23.28
N ASN A 10 42.03 65.40 -23.28
CA ASN A 10 42.06 63.95 -23.13
C ASN A 10 41.71 63.51 -21.71
N ALA A 11 42.11 64.26 -20.68
CA ALA A 11 41.74 63.96 -19.28
C ALA A 11 40.22 64.08 -19.03
N ARG A 12 39.56 65.11 -19.61
CA ARG A 12 38.10 65.26 -19.50
C ARG A 12 37.32 64.16 -20.22
N ARG A 13 37.81 63.70 -21.39
CA ARG A 13 37.20 62.56 -22.11
C ARG A 13 37.41 61.24 -21.36
N LEU A 14 38.56 61.03 -20.74
CA LEU A 14 38.83 59.83 -19.93
C LEU A 14 37.96 59.78 -18.66
N LEU A 15 37.77 60.92 -17.98
CA LEU A 15 36.85 61.05 -16.85
C LEU A 15 35.39 60.76 -17.24
N TRP A 16 34.97 61.19 -18.44
CA TRP A 16 33.64 60.89 -18.96
C TRP A 16 33.45 59.40 -19.29
N LEU A 17 34.46 58.76 -19.89
CA LEU A 17 34.43 57.32 -20.18
C LEU A 17 34.45 56.46 -18.91
N CYS A 18 35.22 56.85 -17.88
CA CYS A 18 35.21 56.17 -16.57
C CYS A 18 33.89 56.39 -15.82
N GLY A 19 33.27 57.57 -15.93
CA GLY A 19 31.94 57.82 -15.36
C GLY A 19 30.86 56.93 -15.98
N LEU A 20 30.87 56.77 -17.30
CA LEU A 20 29.95 55.89 -18.02
C LEU A 20 30.14 54.40 -17.67
N LEU A 21 31.38 53.95 -17.42
CA LEU A 21 31.69 52.60 -16.94
C LEU A 21 31.23 52.33 -15.49
N ALA A 22 31.25 53.35 -14.62
CA ALA A 22 30.73 53.22 -13.25
C ALA A 22 29.19 53.17 -13.22
N LEU A 23 28.53 53.84 -14.17
CA LEU A 23 27.07 53.82 -14.31
C LEU A 23 26.52 52.51 -14.92
N SER A 24 27.30 51.79 -15.75
CA SER A 24 26.88 50.49 -16.29
C SER A 24 27.01 49.34 -15.29
N ALA A 25 27.85 49.47 -14.26
CA ALA A 25 28.00 48.47 -13.20
C ALA A 25 26.80 48.43 -12.22
N CYS A 26 26.02 49.52 -12.13
CA CYS A 26 24.86 49.59 -11.22
C CYS A 26 23.54 49.15 -11.86
N ALA A 27 23.50 48.86 -13.16
CA ALA A 27 22.30 48.39 -13.85
C ALA A 27 22.12 46.85 -13.78
N HIS A 28 23.07 46.12 -13.19
CA HIS A 28 23.01 44.65 -13.07
C HIS A 28 22.38 44.15 -11.76
N GLN A 29 21.90 45.05 -10.90
CA GLN A 29 21.34 44.71 -9.59
C GLN A 29 19.85 45.01 -9.56
N GLY A 30 19.06 44.12 -10.16
CA GLY A 30 17.62 44.23 -10.15
C GLY A 30 16.89 43.37 -11.19
N GLN A 31 17.40 42.19 -11.53
CA GLN A 31 16.49 41.17 -12.03
C GLN A 31 15.73 40.62 -10.82
N PRO A 32 14.40 40.79 -10.71
CA PRO A 32 13.63 40.00 -9.78
C PRO A 32 13.84 38.56 -10.21
N VAL A 33 14.57 37.79 -9.39
CA VAL A 33 14.61 36.34 -9.51
C VAL A 33 13.16 35.91 -9.40
N ALA A 34 12.55 35.59 -10.54
CA ALA A 34 11.25 34.95 -10.58
C ALA A 34 11.41 33.69 -9.75
N VAL A 35 10.88 33.73 -8.52
CA VAL A 35 10.71 32.54 -7.68
C VAL A 35 10.05 31.52 -8.60
N PRO A 36 10.70 30.38 -8.90
CA PRO A 36 10.09 29.40 -9.78
C PRO A 36 8.75 29.06 -9.14
N ALA A 37 7.66 29.37 -9.87
CA ALA A 37 6.33 29.06 -9.41
C ALA A 37 6.33 27.61 -8.95
N ALA A 38 5.96 27.37 -7.70
CA ALA A 38 5.99 26.02 -7.12
C ALA A 38 5.34 25.05 -8.12
N PRO A 39 5.99 23.93 -8.45
CA PRO A 39 5.47 23.01 -9.44
C PRO A 39 4.07 22.60 -9.00
N ILE A 40 3.08 22.76 -9.90
CA ILE A 40 1.72 22.32 -9.64
C ILE A 40 1.76 20.79 -9.56
N ILE A 41 1.80 20.25 -8.34
CA ILE A 41 1.73 18.82 -8.11
C ILE A 41 0.32 18.39 -8.48
N ARG A 42 0.15 17.79 -9.66
CA ARG A 42 -1.12 17.14 -10.03
C ARG A 42 -1.18 15.77 -9.40
N CYS A 43 -2.17 15.58 -8.54
CA CYS A 43 -2.48 14.28 -7.98
C CYS A 43 -3.04 13.36 -9.07
N PRO A 44 -2.69 12.06 -9.07
CA PRO A 44 -3.21 11.12 -10.05
C PRO A 44 -4.72 10.96 -9.89
N ASP A 45 -5.40 10.91 -11.03
CA ASP A 45 -6.83 10.62 -11.12
C ASP A 45 -7.12 9.12 -10.95
N ALA A 46 -8.40 8.76 -10.91
CA ALA A 46 -8.86 7.39 -10.76
C ALA A 46 -8.30 6.43 -11.84
N ASN A 47 -8.21 6.88 -13.10
CA ASN A 47 -7.76 6.06 -14.22
C ASN A 47 -6.24 5.84 -14.17
N GLN A 48 -5.49 6.87 -13.80
CA GLN A 48 -4.05 6.81 -13.58
C GLN A 48 -3.72 5.85 -12.44
N ILE A 49 -4.50 5.86 -11.36
CA ILE A 49 -4.32 4.89 -10.26
C ILE A 49 -4.47 3.45 -10.78
N LEU A 50 -5.51 3.17 -11.57
CA LEU A 50 -5.74 1.83 -12.12
C LEU A 50 -4.61 1.39 -13.07
N LEU A 51 -4.15 2.29 -13.95
CA LEU A 51 -3.04 2.03 -14.85
C LEU A 51 -1.75 1.73 -14.06
N LEU A 52 -1.45 2.55 -13.06
CA LEU A 52 -0.27 2.37 -12.23
C LEU A 52 -0.35 1.08 -11.41
N LEU A 53 -1.53 0.71 -10.92
CA LEU A 53 -1.75 -0.53 -10.17
C LEU A 53 -1.35 -1.78 -10.98
N SER A 54 -1.54 -1.74 -12.30
CA SER A 54 -1.15 -2.83 -13.21
C SER A 54 0.35 -2.85 -13.55
N GLN A 55 1.09 -1.80 -13.16
CA GLN A 55 2.47 -1.61 -13.52
C GLN A 55 3.44 -2.15 -12.45
N THR A 56 4.73 -2.18 -12.76
CA THR A 56 5.77 -2.62 -11.81
C THR A 56 6.00 -1.59 -10.69
N ARG A 57 6.50 -2.06 -9.55
CA ARG A 57 6.78 -1.21 -8.36
C ARG A 57 7.73 -0.05 -8.66
N GLU A 58 8.70 -0.27 -9.55
CA GLU A 58 9.69 0.74 -9.92
C GLU A 58 9.04 1.91 -10.66
N ILE A 59 8.18 1.62 -11.64
CA ILE A 59 7.51 2.67 -12.42
C ILE A 59 6.49 3.41 -11.54
N GLN A 60 5.84 2.70 -10.62
CA GLN A 60 4.98 3.32 -9.62
C GLN A 60 5.77 4.28 -8.72
N ALA A 61 6.91 3.87 -8.16
CA ALA A 61 7.73 4.72 -7.30
C ALA A 61 8.18 6.00 -8.02
N LEU A 62 8.60 5.87 -9.29
CA LEU A 62 8.95 7.02 -10.12
C LEU A 62 7.75 7.93 -10.40
N SER A 63 6.57 7.36 -10.64
CA SER A 63 5.33 8.12 -10.89
C SER A 63 4.78 8.84 -9.65
N LEU A 64 5.12 8.35 -8.46
CA LEU A 64 4.68 8.87 -7.16
C LEU A 64 5.72 9.81 -6.52
N ALA A 65 6.94 9.85 -7.05
CA ALA A 65 7.99 10.74 -6.55
C ALA A 65 7.50 12.20 -6.50
N GLY A 66 7.50 12.78 -5.30
CA GLY A 66 7.02 14.14 -5.06
C GLY A 66 5.50 14.29 -4.93
N ARG A 67 4.73 13.19 -4.88
CA ARG A 67 3.25 13.18 -4.75
C ARG A 67 2.74 12.55 -3.44
N GLU A 68 3.61 12.43 -2.45
CA GLU A 68 3.35 11.83 -1.11
C GLU A 68 2.18 12.50 -0.35
N SER A 69 1.89 13.76 -0.66
CA SER A 69 0.81 14.55 -0.07
C SER A 69 -0.57 14.23 -0.65
N CYS A 70 -0.63 13.61 -1.83
CA CYS A 70 -1.87 13.28 -2.50
C CYS A 70 -2.58 12.08 -1.85
N GLY A 71 -3.88 12.21 -1.62
CA GLY A 71 -4.71 11.10 -1.13
C GLY A 71 -4.75 9.92 -2.10
N SER A 72 -4.66 10.18 -3.41
CA SER A 72 -4.62 9.14 -4.45
C SER A 72 -3.33 8.32 -4.46
N ALA A 73 -2.18 8.91 -4.10
CA ALA A 73 -0.93 8.19 -3.91
C ALA A 73 -1.06 7.17 -2.76
N ARG A 74 -1.62 7.62 -1.64
CA ARG A 74 -1.91 6.74 -0.48
C ARG A 74 -2.88 5.62 -0.87
N LEU A 75 -3.95 5.95 -1.60
CA LEU A 75 -4.91 4.96 -2.08
C LEU A 75 -4.22 3.88 -2.93
N LEU A 76 -3.34 4.25 -3.87
CA LEU A 76 -2.58 3.28 -4.65
C LEU A 76 -1.76 2.33 -3.77
N THR A 77 -1.03 2.87 -2.79
CA THR A 77 -0.24 2.04 -1.87
C THR A 77 -1.11 1.05 -1.08
N LEU A 78 -2.29 1.47 -0.64
CA LEU A 78 -3.23 0.58 0.06
C LEU A 78 -3.81 -0.50 -0.87
N LEU A 79 -4.16 -0.14 -2.11
CA LEU A 79 -4.64 -1.11 -3.11
C LEU A 79 -3.57 -2.18 -3.40
N GLN A 80 -2.32 -1.76 -3.51
CA GLN A 80 -1.20 -2.67 -3.74
C GLN A 80 -0.99 -3.60 -2.55
N GLN A 81 -1.00 -3.06 -1.34
CA GLN A 81 -0.89 -3.87 -0.12
C GLN A 81 -2.06 -4.86 0.00
N ALA A 82 -3.28 -4.45 -0.40
CA ALA A 82 -4.45 -5.33 -0.40
C ALA A 82 -4.34 -6.51 -1.37
N GLN A 83 -3.59 -6.38 -2.47
CA GLN A 83 -3.31 -7.51 -3.37
C GLN A 83 -2.35 -8.53 -2.76
N THR A 84 -1.38 -8.06 -1.96
CA THR A 84 -0.36 -8.90 -1.33
C THR A 84 -0.71 -9.35 0.09
N ALA A 85 -1.83 -8.89 0.64
CA ALA A 85 -2.21 -9.19 2.01
C ALA A 85 -2.73 -10.63 2.14
N GLU A 86 -1.93 -11.47 2.80
CA GLU A 86 -2.30 -12.86 3.12
C GLU A 86 -2.80 -13.00 4.57
N SER A 87 -2.29 -12.18 5.48
CA SER A 87 -2.61 -12.29 6.90
C SER A 87 -3.91 -11.57 7.28
N ARG A 88 -4.69 -12.17 8.19
CA ARG A 88 -5.95 -11.59 8.70
C ARG A 88 -5.73 -10.25 9.40
N ALA A 89 -4.61 -10.10 10.11
CA ALA A 89 -4.26 -8.87 10.81
C ALA A 89 -3.96 -7.73 9.83
N ASP A 90 -3.28 -8.03 8.73
CA ASP A 90 -2.96 -7.02 7.71
C ASP A 90 -4.22 -6.60 6.95
N VAL A 91 -5.11 -7.54 6.62
CA VAL A 91 -6.42 -7.23 6.01
C VAL A 91 -7.24 -6.28 6.89
N GLN A 92 -7.26 -6.48 8.23
CA GLN A 92 -7.97 -5.59 9.14
C GLN A 92 -7.34 -4.19 9.22
N LYS A 93 -6.02 -4.09 9.26
CA LYS A 93 -5.31 -2.81 9.24
C LYS A 93 -5.58 -2.05 7.94
N LEU A 94 -5.53 -2.74 6.80
CA LEU A 94 -5.81 -2.15 5.49
C LEU A 94 -7.26 -1.65 5.39
N GLN A 95 -8.21 -2.41 5.92
CA GLN A 95 -9.61 -1.99 5.98
C GLN A 95 -9.75 -0.68 6.78
N ALA A 96 -9.17 -0.61 7.97
CA ALA A 96 -9.21 0.60 8.80
C ALA A 96 -8.54 1.80 8.13
N GLN A 97 -7.41 1.57 7.43
CA GLN A 97 -6.71 2.61 6.68
C GLN A 97 -7.56 3.11 5.50
N LEU A 98 -8.20 2.23 4.73
CA LEU A 98 -9.10 2.60 3.63
C LEU A 98 -10.33 3.36 4.14
N GLU A 99 -10.95 2.92 5.23
CA GLU A 99 -12.06 3.63 5.89
C GLU A 99 -11.63 5.03 6.34
N SER A 100 -10.43 5.15 6.92
CA SER A 100 -9.89 6.45 7.35
C SER A 100 -9.59 7.41 6.18
N LEU A 101 -9.19 6.87 5.02
CA LEU A 101 -8.99 7.66 3.81
C LEU A 101 -10.32 8.11 3.20
N LEU A 102 -11.32 7.22 3.19
CA LEU A 102 -12.67 7.54 2.72
C LEU A 102 -13.36 8.59 3.62
N ALA A 103 -13.07 8.59 4.93
CA ALA A 103 -13.54 9.63 5.84
C ALA A 103 -12.91 11.01 5.57
N LYS A 104 -11.73 11.06 4.96
CA LYS A 104 -11.01 12.29 4.62
C LYS A 104 -11.22 12.65 3.14
N THR A 105 -12.46 13.02 2.80
CA THR A 105 -12.93 13.26 1.43
C THR A 105 -12.23 14.42 0.71
N ASP A 106 -11.67 15.39 1.44
CA ASP A 106 -11.13 16.63 0.88
C ASP A 106 -9.91 16.43 -0.04
N ASN A 107 -9.26 15.27 0.04
CA ASN A 107 -8.03 14.99 -0.71
C ASN A 107 -8.23 13.96 -1.84
N LEU A 108 -9.46 13.49 -2.07
CA LEU A 108 -9.78 12.45 -3.05
C LEU A 108 -10.87 12.90 -4.03
N ASP A 109 -10.58 12.74 -5.32
CA ASP A 109 -11.54 12.89 -6.42
C ASP A 109 -12.72 11.89 -6.27
N PRO A 110 -13.98 12.27 -6.54
CA PRO A 110 -15.13 11.38 -6.38
C PRO A 110 -15.02 10.04 -7.11
N ALA A 111 -14.38 9.99 -8.28
CA ALA A 111 -14.14 8.72 -8.98
C ALA A 111 -13.18 7.81 -8.18
N SER A 112 -12.13 8.38 -7.60
CA SER A 112 -11.19 7.65 -6.74
C SER A 112 -11.83 7.16 -5.43
N GLN A 113 -12.83 7.88 -4.90
CA GLN A 113 -13.62 7.43 -3.75
C GLN A 113 -14.46 6.20 -4.12
N GLY A 114 -15.08 6.21 -5.30
CA GLY A 114 -15.78 5.04 -5.84
C GLY A 114 -14.85 3.82 -5.96
N LEU A 115 -13.64 4.04 -6.47
CA LEU A 115 -12.62 3.00 -6.57
C LEU A 115 -12.17 2.46 -5.20
N ALA A 116 -12.10 3.27 -4.14
CA ALA A 116 -11.75 2.80 -2.80
C ALA A 116 -12.88 2.02 -2.10
N ARG A 117 -14.15 2.24 -2.46
CA ARG A 117 -15.28 1.51 -1.86
C ARG A 117 -15.34 0.04 -2.30
N LEU A 118 -15.02 -0.25 -3.55
CA LEU A 118 -14.99 -1.62 -4.09
C LEU A 118 -14.03 -2.58 -3.35
N PRO A 119 -12.73 -2.25 -3.15
CA PRO A 119 -11.80 -3.11 -2.42
C PRO A 119 -12.18 -3.21 -0.95
N LEU A 120 -12.77 -2.17 -0.36
CA LEU A 120 -13.29 -2.24 1.00
C LEU A 120 -14.39 -3.30 1.12
N GLN A 121 -15.37 -3.30 0.22
CA GLN A 121 -16.41 -4.34 0.17
C GLN A 121 -15.79 -5.72 -0.07
N GLN A 122 -14.83 -5.82 -1.00
CA GLN A 122 -14.12 -7.07 -1.26
C GLN A 122 -13.42 -7.61 0.00
N LEU A 123 -12.70 -6.76 0.76
CA LEU A 123 -12.01 -7.17 1.98
C LEU A 123 -13.00 -7.63 3.07
N GLN A 124 -14.14 -6.95 3.20
CA GLN A 124 -15.22 -7.36 4.11
C GLN A 124 -15.78 -8.73 3.76
N GLU A 125 -16.04 -8.99 2.47
CA GLU A 125 -16.50 -10.31 2.03
C GLU A 125 -15.45 -11.39 2.26
N ARG A 126 -14.17 -11.12 1.97
CA ARG A 126 -13.08 -12.07 2.28
C ARG A 126 -13.01 -12.40 3.76
N ARG A 127 -13.27 -11.43 4.65
CA ARG A 127 -13.34 -11.66 6.09
C ARG A 127 -14.52 -12.56 6.47
N LYS A 128 -15.72 -12.29 5.96
CA LYS A 128 -16.90 -13.14 6.22
C LYS A 128 -16.66 -14.57 5.76
N LEU A 129 -16.07 -14.75 4.58
CA LEU A 129 -15.71 -16.06 4.04
C LEU A 129 -14.65 -16.76 4.90
N ALA A 130 -13.62 -16.04 5.36
CA ALA A 130 -12.61 -16.60 6.27
C ALA A 130 -13.23 -17.07 7.60
N GLU A 131 -14.13 -16.28 8.18
CA GLU A 131 -14.84 -16.65 9.41
C GLU A 131 -15.77 -17.87 9.20
N ALA A 132 -16.40 -18.00 8.04
CA ALA A 132 -17.19 -19.18 7.69
C ALA A 132 -16.31 -20.44 7.54
N LEU A 133 -15.15 -20.30 6.90
CA LEU A 133 -14.17 -21.40 6.77
C LEU A 133 -13.62 -21.84 8.12
N GLU A 134 -13.29 -20.91 9.02
CA GLU A 134 -12.83 -21.23 10.38
C GLU A 134 -13.89 -22.04 11.14
N ARG A 135 -15.17 -21.66 11.04
CA ARG A 135 -16.28 -22.41 11.65
C ARG A 135 -16.43 -23.80 11.06
N GLN A 136 -16.34 -23.93 9.74
CA GLN A 136 -16.43 -25.23 9.06
C GLN A 136 -15.25 -26.14 9.46
N GLN A 137 -14.04 -25.60 9.55
CA GLN A 137 -12.87 -26.35 10.00
C GLN A 137 -13.01 -26.83 11.46
N ALA A 138 -13.58 -26.00 12.34
CA ALA A 138 -13.88 -26.41 13.71
C ALA A 138 -14.90 -27.57 13.74
N GLN A 139 -15.98 -27.47 12.97
CA GLN A 139 -16.98 -28.53 12.85
C GLN A 139 -16.37 -29.84 12.32
N ASN A 140 -15.51 -29.76 11.30
CA ASN A 140 -14.84 -30.94 10.76
C ASN A 140 -13.93 -31.62 11.79
N ARG A 141 -13.20 -30.86 12.61
CA ARG A 141 -12.39 -31.42 13.70
C ARG A 141 -13.24 -32.14 14.73
N ASP A 142 -14.41 -31.59 15.07
CA ASP A 142 -15.32 -32.23 16.02
C ASP A 142 -15.96 -33.49 15.44
N LEU A 143 -16.33 -33.49 14.15
CA LEU A 143 -16.81 -34.69 13.45
C LEU A 143 -15.72 -35.76 13.37
N GLN A 144 -14.48 -35.37 13.13
CA GLN A 144 -13.35 -36.30 13.07
C GLN A 144 -13.09 -36.96 14.43
N LYS A 145 -13.14 -36.20 15.53
CA LYS A 145 -13.07 -36.79 16.89
C LYS A 145 -14.17 -37.82 17.14
N ARG A 146 -15.42 -37.49 16.78
CA ARG A 146 -16.55 -38.44 16.92
C ARG A 146 -16.34 -39.69 16.09
N TYR A 147 -15.78 -39.55 14.88
CA TYR A 147 -15.44 -40.68 14.03
C TYR A 147 -14.38 -41.58 14.68
N ASP A 148 -13.32 -40.98 15.22
CA ASP A 148 -12.26 -41.72 15.91
C ASP A 148 -12.78 -42.44 17.17
N ASP A 149 -13.66 -41.80 17.95
CA ASP A 149 -14.31 -42.42 19.11
C ASP A 149 -15.18 -43.63 18.72
N LEU A 150 -15.97 -43.49 17.65
CA LEU A 150 -16.80 -44.59 17.14
C LEU A 150 -15.95 -45.73 16.58
N ASN A 151 -14.87 -45.41 15.88
CA ASN A 151 -13.93 -46.40 15.35
C ASN A 151 -13.20 -47.13 16.50
N GLY A 152 -12.82 -46.42 17.56
CA GLY A 152 -12.29 -47.00 18.79
C GLY A 152 -13.27 -47.98 19.44
N LYS A 153 -14.56 -47.62 19.53
CA LYS A 153 -15.61 -48.53 20.02
C LYS A 153 -15.79 -49.76 19.13
N LEU A 154 -15.79 -49.60 17.80
CA LEU A 154 -15.88 -50.73 16.89
C LEU A 154 -14.69 -51.68 17.02
N ASN A 155 -13.48 -51.16 17.21
CA ASN A 155 -12.30 -51.99 17.41
C ASN A 155 -12.35 -52.71 18.77
N ALA A 156 -12.77 -52.05 19.84
CA ALA A 156 -13.00 -52.70 21.13
C ALA A 156 -14.06 -53.82 21.04
N LEU A 157 -15.15 -53.60 20.30
CA LEU A 157 -16.16 -54.64 20.06
C LEU A 157 -15.60 -55.82 19.27
N ARG A 158 -14.76 -55.57 18.25
CA ARG A 158 -14.07 -56.63 17.50
C ARG A 158 -13.08 -57.40 18.37
N GLU A 159 -12.39 -56.75 19.29
CA GLU A 159 -11.51 -57.42 20.26
C GLU A 159 -12.31 -58.31 21.20
N VAL A 160 -13.43 -57.82 21.75
CA VAL A 160 -14.35 -58.63 22.56
C VAL A 160 -14.90 -59.80 21.76
N GLU A 161 -15.29 -59.60 20.50
CA GLU A 161 -15.73 -60.68 19.62
C GLU A 161 -14.64 -61.75 19.45
N ARG A 162 -13.39 -61.34 19.21
CA ARG A 162 -12.25 -62.26 19.13
C ARG A 162 -12.03 -63.01 20.44
N GLU A 163 -12.10 -62.33 21.59
CA GLU A 163 -11.96 -62.99 22.89
C GLU A 163 -13.07 -64.01 23.15
N LEU A 164 -14.31 -63.69 22.77
CA LEU A 164 -15.45 -64.61 22.88
C LEU A 164 -15.31 -65.80 21.93
N GLN A 165 -14.83 -65.57 20.69
CA GLN A 165 -14.55 -66.63 19.72
C GLN A 165 -13.33 -67.50 20.07
N LEU A 166 -12.43 -67.02 20.92
CA LEU A 166 -11.31 -67.81 21.48
C LEU A 166 -11.69 -68.56 22.77
N LYS A 167 -12.80 -68.19 23.43
CA LYS A 167 -13.37 -68.88 24.60
C LYS A 167 -14.38 -70.04 24.36
N PRO A 168 -14.68 -70.55 23.15
CA PRO A 168 -15.58 -71.69 23.00
C PRO A 168 -14.77 -72.99 23.09
N SER A 169 -14.35 -73.42 24.28
CA SER A 169 -13.92 -74.81 24.56
C SER A 169 -13.42 -75.05 25.99
N LYS A 170 -14.11 -74.59 27.04
CA LYS A 170 -13.95 -75.17 28.39
C LYS A 170 -15.30 -75.39 29.09
N THR A 171 -16.23 -75.98 28.37
CA THR A 171 -17.38 -76.69 28.96
C THR A 171 -17.47 -78.06 28.28
N LYS A 172 -16.46 -78.89 28.52
CA LYS A 172 -16.51 -80.34 28.32
C LYS A 172 -15.97 -80.95 29.60
N GLY A 173 -16.77 -81.77 30.27
CA GLY A 173 -16.34 -82.58 31.42
C GLY A 173 -17.00 -82.23 32.76
N GLY A 174 -18.33 -82.14 32.79
CA GLY A 174 -19.11 -82.21 34.03
C GLY A 174 -19.96 -83.48 34.05
N GLN A 175 -19.32 -84.62 34.28
CA GLN A 175 -19.89 -85.89 34.75
C GLN A 175 -18.72 -86.70 35.33
N PRO A 176 -18.91 -87.59 36.33
CA PRO A 176 -20.13 -88.32 36.67
C PRO A 176 -20.98 -87.71 37.80
#